data_AF-A0A6P2ECI1-F1
#
_entry.id   AF-A0A6P2ECI1-F1
#
_cell.length_a   1.000
_cell.length_b   1.000
_cell.length_c   1.000
_cell.angle_alpha   90.00
_cell.angle_beta   90.00
_cell.angle_gamma   90.00
#
_symmetry.space_group_name_H-M   'P 1'
#
loop_
_entity.id
_entity.type
_entity.pdbx_description
1 polymer ?
#
loop_
_entity_poly.entity_id
_entity_poly.type
_entity_poly.pdbx_seq_one_letter_code
_entity_poly.pdbx_strand_id
1 'polypeptide(L)'
;MRAAPGNQRAAALFRDRGDGTTVVVVMSIWDSMASIRAFAGEDHDQPSIDAADRPKLFDREPVVRHYTVPDWNSLDRLPPGCLPDLDE
;
A
#
# COMPACT_ATOMS: atom_id res chain seq x y z
N MET A 1 7.14 -8.66 5.45
CA MET A 1 6.97 -7.20 5.50
C MET A 1 6.64 -6.66 6.89
N ARG A 2 5.57 -7.11 7.58
CA ARG A 2 5.12 -6.50 8.86
C ARG A 2 6.17 -6.45 9.99
N ALA A 3 7.11 -7.40 10.02
CA ALA A 3 8.19 -7.44 11.00
C ALA A 3 9.50 -6.76 10.51
N ALA A 4 9.50 -6.15 9.32
CA ALA A 4 10.68 -5.48 8.79
C ALA A 4 10.97 -4.20 9.59
N PRO A 5 12.24 -3.90 9.91
CA PRO A 5 12.61 -2.63 10.55
C PRO A 5 12.06 -1.42 9.77
N GLY A 6 11.49 -0.46 10.50
CA GLY A 6 10.88 0.75 9.94
C GLY A 6 9.49 0.57 9.31
N ASN A 7 8.97 -0.66 9.20
CA ASN A 7 7.58 -0.89 8.80
C ASN A 7 6.65 -0.56 9.98
N GLN A 8 5.78 0.41 9.81
CA GLN A 8 4.81 0.82 10.82
C GLN A 8 3.46 0.12 10.63
N ARG A 9 3.11 -0.17 9.37
CA ARG A 9 1.86 -0.85 9.03
C ARG A 9 2.00 -1.64 7.72
N ALA A 10 1.25 -2.74 7.65
CA ALA A 10 1.05 -3.52 6.45
C ALA A 10 -0.42 -3.96 6.39
N ALA A 11 -1.07 -3.80 5.24
CA ALA A 11 -2.45 -4.19 5.03
C ALA A 11 -2.67 -4.68 3.59
N ALA A 12 -3.62 -5.60 3.43
CA ALA A 12 -4.20 -5.93 2.13
C ALA A 12 -5.59 -5.30 2.06
N LEU A 13 -5.85 -4.53 1.02
CA LEU A 13 -7.13 -3.90 0.73
C LEU A 13 -7.79 -4.65 -0.42
N PHE A 14 -9.08 -4.93 -0.29
CA PHE A 14 -9.84 -5.70 -1.26
C PHE A 14 -10.97 -4.83 -1.80
N ARG A 15 -11.04 -4.72 -3.12
CA ARG A 15 -12.16 -4.08 -3.82
C ARG A 15 -12.75 -5.06 -4.81
N ASP A 16 -13.97 -5.50 -4.54
CA ASP A 16 -14.77 -6.26 -5.48
C ASP A 16 -15.11 -5.41 -6.72
N ARG A 17 -15.08 -6.03 -7.90
CA ARG A 17 -15.44 -5.41 -9.18
C ARG A 17 -16.85 -5.80 -9.64
N GLY A 18 -17.48 -6.80 -9.01
CA GLY A 18 -18.81 -7.28 -9.36
C GLY A 18 -18.86 -8.17 -10.60
N ASP A 19 -17.73 -8.44 -11.24
CA ASP A 19 -17.57 -9.35 -12.39
C ASP A 19 -16.92 -10.69 -11.99
N GLY A 20 -16.89 -10.99 -10.69
CA GLY A 20 -16.19 -12.14 -10.13
C GLY A 20 -14.68 -11.93 -9.93
N THR A 21 -14.15 -10.75 -10.27
CA THR A 21 -12.76 -10.37 -9.97
C THR A 21 -12.67 -9.46 -8.75
N THR A 22 -11.52 -9.51 -8.07
CA THR A 22 -11.21 -8.63 -6.94
C THR A 22 -9.88 -7.97 -7.18
N VAL A 23 -9.83 -6.64 -7.00
CA VAL A 23 -8.56 -5.92 -6.95
C VAL A 23 -8.02 -6.01 -5.54
N VAL A 24 -6.79 -6.51 -5.42
CA VAL A 24 -6.06 -6.58 -4.16
C VAL A 24 -4.93 -5.55 -4.19
N VAL A 25 -4.89 -4.67 -3.19
CA VAL A 25 -3.78 -3.73 -3.00
C VAL A 25 -3.06 -4.09 -1.72
N VAL A 26 -1.80 -4.48 -1.83
CA VAL A 26 -0.91 -4.63 -0.68
C VAL A 26 -0.26 -3.27 -0.42
N MET A 27 -0.61 -2.67 0.71
CA MET A 27 -0.12 -1.35 1.12
C MET A 27 0.71 -1.49 2.39
N SER A 28 1.77 -0.69 2.48
CA SER A 28 2.55 -0.55 3.70
C SER A 28 2.93 0.89 3.97
N ILE A 29 3.14 1.18 5.26
CA ILE A 29 3.52 2.48 5.76
C ILE A 29 4.85 2.31 6.47
N TRP A 30 5.81 3.17 6.13
CA TRP A 30 7.18 3.11 6.61
C TRP A 30 7.59 4.45 7.17
N ASP A 31 8.52 4.44 8.12
CA ASP A 31 9.08 5.67 8.69
C ASP A 31 9.90 6.50 7.68
N SER A 32 10.41 5.87 6.62
CA SER A 32 11.28 6.50 5.65
C SER A 32 11.44 5.67 4.37
N MET A 33 11.81 6.35 3.29
CA MET A 33 12.24 5.69 2.05
C MET A 33 13.54 4.88 2.23
N ALA A 34 14.36 5.20 3.22
CA ALA A 34 15.58 4.45 3.51
C ALA A 34 15.24 3.05 4.03
N SER A 35 14.28 2.93 4.96
CA SER A 35 13.78 1.64 5.46
C SER A 35 13.14 0.80 4.35
N ILE A 36 12.41 1.44 3.42
CA ILE A 36 11.84 0.76 2.23
C ILE A 36 12.96 0.17 1.37
N ARG A 37 13.97 0.96 1.01
CA ARG A 37 15.11 0.48 0.20
C ARG A 37 15.92 -0.60 0.90
N ALA A 38 16.09 -0.50 2.21
CA ALA A 38 16.77 -1.54 3.00
C ALA A 38 16.00 -2.87 3.01
N PHE A 39 14.66 -2.82 2.98
CA PHE A 39 13.82 -4.01 2.93
C PHE A 39 13.67 -4.60 1.53
N ALA A 40 13.38 -3.77 0.53
CA ALA A 40 13.04 -4.20 -0.83
C ALA A 40 14.24 -4.31 -1.78
N GLY A 41 15.39 -3.73 -1.41
CA GLY A 41 16.59 -3.69 -2.24
C GLY A 41 16.56 -2.60 -3.31
N GLU A 42 17.45 -2.72 -4.29
CA GLU A 42 17.60 -1.73 -5.38
C GLU A 42 16.33 -1.64 -6.25
N ASP A 43 15.67 -2.77 -6.49
CA ASP A 43 14.42 -2.88 -7.25
C ASP A 43 13.16 -2.56 -6.43
N HIS A 44 13.23 -1.64 -5.47
CA HIS A 44 12.09 -1.25 -4.62
C HIS A 44 10.86 -0.71 -5.38
N ASP A 45 11.00 -0.35 -6.65
CA ASP A 45 9.91 0.04 -7.53
C ASP A 45 9.28 -1.15 -8.28
N GLN A 46 9.84 -2.36 -8.16
CA GLN A 46 9.26 -3.57 -8.75
C GLN A 46 8.38 -4.31 -7.75
N PRO A 47 7.18 -4.76 -8.16
CA PRO A 47 6.31 -5.52 -7.28
C PRO A 47 6.88 -6.91 -7.00
N SER A 48 7.14 -7.20 -5.72
CA SER A 48 7.51 -8.54 -5.26
C SER A 48 6.26 -9.42 -5.20
N ILE A 49 6.03 -10.21 -6.25
CA ILE A 49 4.94 -11.18 -6.32
C ILE A 49 5.52 -12.58 -6.33
N ASP A 50 5.14 -13.37 -5.31
CA ASP A 50 5.55 -14.76 -5.18
C ASP A 50 5.17 -15.56 -6.42
N ALA A 51 6.10 -16.41 -6.88
CA ALA A 51 5.91 -17.17 -8.12
C ALA A 51 4.66 -18.07 -8.07
N ALA A 52 4.30 -18.56 -6.87
CA ALA A 52 3.09 -19.36 -6.65
C ALA A 52 1.78 -18.56 -6.80
N ASP A 53 1.83 -17.24 -6.66
CA ASP A 53 0.67 -16.36 -6.77
C ASP A 53 0.50 -15.78 -8.19
N ARG A 54 1.55 -15.73 -9.01
CA ARG A 54 1.48 -15.22 -10.38
C ARG A 54 0.38 -15.87 -11.24
N PRO A 55 0.13 -17.19 -11.18
CA PRO A 55 -0.95 -17.81 -11.96
C PRO A 55 -2.37 -17.38 -11.54
N LYS A 56 -2.52 -16.76 -10.36
CA LYS A 56 -3.82 -16.29 -9.83
C LYS A 56 -4.15 -14.86 -10.29
N LEU A 57 -3.22 -14.19 -10.94
CA LEU A 57 -3.35 -12.79 -11.34
C LEU A 57 -3.84 -12.68 -12.78
N PHE A 58 -4.92 -11.94 -12.97
CA PHE A 58 -5.38 -11.53 -14.30
C PHE A 58 -4.55 -10.35 -14.85
N ASP A 59 -4.19 -9.43 -13.97
CA ASP A 59 -3.37 -8.25 -14.27
C ASP A 59 -2.61 -7.82 -13.00
N ARG A 60 -1.56 -7.01 -13.17
CA ARG A 60 -0.79 -6.41 -12.06
C ARG A 60 -0.23 -5.06 -12.46
N GLU A 61 -0.13 -4.16 -11.50
CA GLU A 61 0.63 -2.92 -11.71
C GLU A 61 2.12 -3.28 -11.97
N PRO A 62 2.77 -2.67 -12.97
CA PRO A 62 4.17 -2.97 -13.28
C PRO A 62 5.15 -2.37 -12.25
N VAL A 63 4.71 -1.37 -11.48
CA VAL A 63 5.53 -0.62 -10.53
C VAL A 63 4.87 -0.48 -9.16
N VAL A 64 5.68 -0.50 -8.10
CA VAL A 64 5.28 -0.10 -6.76
C VAL A 64 5.34 1.42 -6.68
N ARG A 65 4.26 2.05 -6.19
CA ARG A 65 4.20 3.50 -6.05
C ARG A 65 4.47 3.90 -4.60
N HIS A 66 5.37 4.86 -4.43
CA HIS A 66 5.70 5.43 -3.13
C HIS A 66 5.11 6.82 -3.00
N TYR A 67 4.42 7.06 -1.89
CA TYR A 67 3.82 8.36 -1.58
C TYR A 67 4.41 8.86 -0.26
N THR A 68 4.95 10.07 -0.27
CA THR A 68 5.36 10.72 0.97
C THR A 68 4.14 11.21 1.72
N VAL A 69 3.98 10.79 2.97
CA VAL A 69 2.98 11.30 3.89
C VAL A 69 3.68 12.30 4.82
N PRO A 70 3.58 13.61 4.57
CA PRO A 70 4.31 14.63 5.32
C PRO A 70 3.79 14.79 6.76
N ASP A 71 2.51 14.50 6.97
CA ASP A 71 1.86 14.54 8.28
C ASP A 71 0.70 13.55 8.32
N TRP A 72 0.66 12.71 9.35
CA TRP A 72 -0.45 11.79 9.59
C TRP A 72 -1.73 12.53 10.04
N ASN A 73 -1.57 13.71 10.66
CA ASN A 73 -2.65 14.60 11.06
C ASN A 73 -3.07 15.56 9.94
N SER A 74 -2.66 15.31 8.69
CA SER A 74 -3.07 16.14 7.56
C SER A 74 -4.59 16.14 7.34
N LEU A 75 -5.29 15.10 7.81
CA LEU A 75 -6.76 15.06 7.87
C LEU A 75 -7.33 16.17 8.77
N ASP A 76 -6.67 16.49 9.89
CA ASP A 76 -7.09 17.58 10.80
C ASP A 76 -6.95 18.97 10.15
N ARG A 77 -6.23 19.05 9.03
CA ARG A 77 -6.02 20.28 8.26
C ARG A 77 -6.97 20.41 7.08
N LEU A 78 -7.81 19.40 6.80
CA LEU A 78 -8.81 19.50 5.76
C LEU A 78 -9.92 20.47 6.18
N PRO A 79 -10.47 21.27 5.24
CA PRO A 79 -11.59 22.13 5.54
C PRO A 79 -12.82 21.31 6.00
N PRO A 80 -13.71 21.90 6.82
CA PRO A 80 -14.93 21.23 7.26
C PRO A 80 -15.73 20.68 6.07
N GLY A 81 -16.15 19.41 6.15
CA GLY A 81 -16.91 18.72 5.09
C GLY A 81 -16.06 17.94 4.06
N CYS A 82 -14.72 17.97 4.16
CA CYS A 82 -13.85 17.11 3.35
C CYS A 82 -13.47 15.78 4.04
N LEU A 83 -13.78 15.63 5.32
CA LEU A 83 -13.64 14.33 5.99
C LEU A 83 -14.83 13.46 5.57
N PRO A 84 -14.62 12.21 5.13
CA PRO A 84 -15.72 11.27 5.01
C PRO A 84 -16.40 11.14 6.38
N ASP A 85 -17.73 10.99 6.41
CA ASP A 85 -18.44 10.66 7.64
C ASP A 85 -17.92 9.30 8.13
N LEU A 86 -16.92 9.35 9.02
CA LEU A 86 -16.38 8.21 9.74
C LEU A 86 -17.18 8.03 11.04
N ASP A 87 -18.50 8.08 10.92
CA ASP A 87 -19.38 7.69 12.00
C ASP A 87 -19.71 6.19 11.80
N GLU A 88 -19.29 5.44 12.82
CA GLU A 88 -19.41 4.01 13.16
C GLU A 88 -20.35 3.10 12.34
#